data_AF-A0A814AV82-F1
#
_entry.id   AF-A0A814AV82-F1
#
_cell.length_a   1.000
_cell.length_b   1.000
_cell.length_c   1.000
_cell.angle_alpha   90.00
_cell.angle_beta   90.00
_cell.angle_gamma   90.00
#
_symmetry.space_group_name_H-M   'P 1'
#
loop_
_entity.id
_entity.type
_entity.pdbx_description
1 polymer ?
#
loop_
_entity_poly.entity_id
_entity_poly.type
_entity_poly.pdbx_seq_one_letter_code
_entity_poly.pdbx_strand_id
1 'polypeptide(L)'
;MTVDSQRARTMSGKELRIKLFDLMKTKGILDDVKSNLRKNLIDELRGVNQFRPTDVSNPSLLVRVVNTLIVEHLKICDYDYTLSVFIPEAQLNDYKSISNDEIFKLLNISKESHFYKKIESQLSNTENKNSLLLNFISSISFYLPESTQSTSCQTTYDLWTGSVAGNTLDEKLSTLDLMYDSRQQDESKHVTTEEKLLLFQKRIEQKLQDEFKQQIEQFRVNEIKKIHEEERLKCQMELQSLKKELEHAYQSKHETLSEKETRISERFKTELENEKRDLYGQRQTFLDELKSMKLRETDFQRDLQLRERQVTCYNMIPAITLEADRIKRLETDMSKRELTLQNTELYIDQQVQAKLSKLRFEIEQQLMERNKSLQILEIRNQEESKRLAEERLICEQSKMELIQYKKQLSQVDSMDYMSIREENAILKSKMDENLTNRSQKSHIHRYNNESGSDDTPRKLDSHILSDQLKKVFDSQLVEHRVMNEELVDLKTQIALLQTQEGMGKMNENLLLKSKNIDYLSHVLVQSEDVQDYYPSTLSSNYNQFIDDAKLRMLELDKEADRVEEYFRDYQHRTLNKVNYVQQSDGKHKILIENFICS
;
A
#
# COMPACT_ATOMS: atom_id res chain seq x y z
N MET A 1 -7.17 8.08 -56.05
CA MET A 1 -7.69 8.81 -54.87
C MET A 1 -9.19 8.59 -54.91
N THR A 2 -9.91 7.95 -53.98
CA THR A 2 -9.77 7.79 -52.53
C THR A 2 -10.94 6.90 -52.12
N VAL A 3 -10.75 5.62 -51.79
CA VAL A 3 -11.79 4.81 -51.09
C VAL A 3 -11.18 3.81 -50.11
N ASP A 4 -9.92 3.36 -50.26
CA ASP A 4 -9.36 2.32 -49.38
C ASP A 4 -8.68 2.81 -48.08
N SER A 5 -9.07 3.99 -47.57
CA SER A 5 -8.44 4.56 -46.36
C SER A 5 -9.34 4.59 -45.12
N GLN A 6 -10.54 4.00 -45.16
CA GLN A 6 -11.50 4.06 -44.04
C GLN A 6 -11.92 2.69 -43.46
N ARG A 7 -11.08 1.66 -43.65
CA ARG A 7 -11.23 0.36 -42.94
C ARG A 7 -10.11 0.04 -41.95
N ALA A 8 -9.32 1.03 -41.56
CA ALA A 8 -8.49 0.97 -40.36
C ALA A 8 -9.35 1.32 -39.12
N ARG A 9 -10.46 0.59 -38.94
CA ARG A 9 -11.07 0.48 -37.61
C ARG A 9 -10.02 -0.18 -36.73
N THR A 10 -9.70 0.48 -35.63
CA THR A 10 -8.78 0.06 -34.57
C THR A 10 -8.97 -1.42 -34.22
N MET A 11 -8.23 -2.30 -34.87
CA MET A 11 -8.10 -3.69 -34.49
C MET A 11 -7.51 -3.70 -33.07
N SER A 12 -8.19 -4.34 -32.12
CA SER A 12 -7.69 -4.45 -30.75
C SER A 12 -6.28 -5.03 -30.78
N GLY A 13 -5.36 -4.56 -29.92
CA GLY A 13 -3.97 -5.03 -29.92
C GLY A 13 -3.84 -6.56 -29.80
N LYS A 14 -4.85 -7.24 -29.23
CA LYS A 14 -4.94 -8.70 -29.22
C LYS A 14 -5.31 -9.29 -30.58
N GLU A 15 -6.27 -8.71 -31.29
CA GLU A 15 -6.64 -9.15 -32.65
C GLU A 15 -5.56 -8.83 -33.67
N LEU A 16 -4.85 -7.71 -33.50
CA LEU A 16 -3.67 -7.40 -34.29
C LEU A 16 -2.58 -8.43 -34.01
N ARG A 17 -2.29 -8.77 -32.75
CA ARG A 17 -1.32 -9.84 -32.41
C ARG A 17 -1.71 -11.20 -32.98
N ILE A 18 -2.99 -11.58 -32.90
CA ILE A 18 -3.47 -12.86 -33.48
C ILE A 18 -3.32 -12.83 -35.00
N LYS A 19 -3.75 -11.75 -35.67
CA LYS A 19 -3.59 -11.61 -37.12
C LYS A 19 -2.13 -11.50 -37.54
N LEU A 20 -1.26 -10.87 -36.74
CA LEU A 20 0.18 -10.76 -37.01
C LEU A 20 0.84 -12.12 -36.79
N PHE A 21 0.43 -12.87 -35.78
CA PHE A 21 0.88 -14.25 -35.55
C PHE A 21 0.44 -15.16 -36.70
N ASP A 22 -0.82 -15.06 -37.15
CA ASP A 22 -1.33 -15.80 -38.29
C ASP A 22 -0.67 -15.35 -39.61
N LEU A 23 -0.36 -14.06 -39.77
CA LEU A 23 0.42 -13.54 -40.90
C LEU A 23 1.87 -14.02 -40.86
N MET A 24 2.51 -14.04 -39.70
CA MET A 24 3.88 -14.54 -39.52
C MET A 24 3.95 -16.05 -39.74
N LYS A 25 2.91 -16.78 -39.34
CA LYS A 25 2.78 -18.22 -39.58
C LYS A 25 2.52 -18.53 -41.06
N THR A 26 1.60 -17.82 -41.72
CA THR A 26 1.28 -18.03 -43.14
C THR A 26 2.41 -17.57 -44.07
N LYS A 27 3.21 -16.57 -43.66
CA LYS A 27 4.39 -16.11 -44.41
C LYS A 27 5.68 -16.91 -44.14
N GLY A 28 5.62 -17.98 -43.33
CA GLY A 28 6.79 -18.81 -43.00
C GLY A 28 7.82 -18.16 -42.06
N ILE A 29 7.61 -16.91 -41.64
CA ILE A 29 8.49 -16.17 -40.72
C ILE A 29 8.57 -16.88 -39.36
N LEU A 30 7.48 -17.50 -38.91
CA LEU A 30 7.49 -18.28 -37.68
C LEU A 30 8.40 -19.51 -37.79
N ASP A 31 8.44 -20.15 -38.95
CA ASP A 31 9.31 -21.30 -39.21
C ASP A 31 10.77 -20.85 -39.37
N ASP A 32 11.03 -19.67 -39.94
CA ASP A 32 12.36 -19.05 -39.99
C ASP A 32 12.86 -18.61 -38.61
N VAL A 33 11.98 -18.08 -37.76
CA VAL A 33 12.30 -17.75 -36.37
C VAL A 33 12.53 -19.02 -35.56
N LYS A 34 11.73 -20.07 -35.79
CA LYS A 34 11.91 -21.38 -35.15
C LYS A 34 13.18 -22.08 -35.61
N SER A 35 13.54 -21.97 -36.89
CA SER A 35 14.80 -22.50 -37.44
C SER A 35 16.00 -21.71 -36.92
N ASN A 36 15.90 -20.38 -36.80
CA ASN A 36 16.92 -19.53 -36.18
C ASN A 36 17.06 -19.77 -34.68
N LEU A 37 15.96 -19.95 -33.94
CA LEU A 37 16.01 -20.33 -32.52
C LEU A 37 16.63 -21.71 -32.35
N ARG A 38 16.27 -22.68 -33.21
CA ARG A 38 16.93 -23.99 -33.23
C ARG A 38 18.42 -23.86 -33.53
N LYS A 39 18.80 -23.04 -34.52
CA LYS A 39 20.20 -22.75 -34.87
C LYS A 39 20.95 -22.14 -33.69
N ASN A 40 20.40 -21.10 -33.06
CA ASN A 40 21.00 -20.45 -31.90
C ASN A 40 21.10 -21.38 -30.68
N LEU A 41 20.09 -22.20 -30.44
CA LEU A 41 20.08 -23.17 -29.34
C LEU A 41 21.05 -24.33 -29.61
N ILE A 42 21.17 -24.76 -30.87
CA ILE A 42 22.20 -25.71 -31.30
C ILE A 42 23.59 -25.08 -31.16
N ASP A 43 23.78 -23.81 -31.51
CA ASP A 43 25.06 -23.10 -31.38
C ASP A 43 25.43 -22.88 -29.90
N GLU A 44 24.46 -22.60 -29.03
CA GLU A 44 24.64 -22.56 -27.56
C GLU A 44 25.00 -23.93 -27.00
N LEU A 45 24.29 -24.99 -27.42
CA LEU A 45 24.60 -26.37 -27.01
C LEU A 45 25.96 -26.85 -27.57
N ARG A 46 26.37 -26.37 -28.75
CA ARG A 46 27.70 -26.61 -29.33
C ARG A 46 28.80 -25.86 -28.60
N GLY A 47 28.51 -24.72 -27.97
CA GLY A 47 29.43 -24.05 -27.07
C GLY A 47 29.72 -24.82 -25.78
N VAL A 48 28.80 -25.70 -25.34
CA VAL A 48 28.90 -26.46 -24.09
C VAL A 48 29.44 -27.89 -24.29
N ASN A 49 29.26 -28.49 -25.46
CA ASN A 49 29.73 -29.86 -25.75
C ASN A 49 31.07 -29.87 -26.50
N GLN A 50 32.16 -30.24 -25.80
CA GLN A 50 33.49 -30.53 -26.35
C GLN A 50 33.54 -31.84 -27.17
N PHE A 51 32.54 -32.14 -28.00
CA PHE A 51 32.62 -33.21 -28.99
C PHE A 51 32.77 -32.60 -30.38
N ARG A 52 33.99 -32.15 -30.69
CA ARG A 52 34.42 -31.93 -32.07
C ARG A 52 34.77 -33.29 -32.70
N PRO A 53 34.19 -33.68 -33.84
CA PRO A 53 35.01 -34.16 -34.93
C PRO A 53 35.64 -32.91 -35.56
N THR A 54 36.88 -32.61 -35.18
CA THR A 54 37.86 -31.73 -35.83
C THR A 54 37.35 -30.59 -36.72
N ASP A 55 37.72 -29.35 -36.37
CA ASP A 55 37.69 -28.18 -37.28
C ASP A 55 38.29 -28.52 -38.65
N VAL A 56 37.47 -28.93 -39.61
CA VAL A 56 37.83 -28.94 -41.02
C VAL A 56 37.26 -27.65 -41.58
N SER A 57 38.02 -26.56 -41.42
CA SER A 57 37.67 -25.22 -41.90
C SER A 57 37.42 -25.16 -43.42
N ASN A 58 37.63 -26.26 -44.15
CA ASN A 58 36.99 -26.58 -45.42
C ASN A 58 36.83 -28.10 -45.49
N PRO A 59 35.61 -28.69 -45.39
CA PRO A 59 35.46 -30.11 -45.70
C PRO A 59 35.99 -30.34 -47.12
N SER A 60 36.80 -31.37 -47.31
CA SER A 60 37.32 -31.71 -48.65
C SER A 60 36.13 -31.80 -49.63
N LEU A 61 36.34 -31.43 -50.89
CA LEU A 61 35.26 -31.43 -51.90
C LEU A 61 34.50 -32.77 -51.94
N LEU A 62 35.20 -33.87 -51.66
CA LEU A 62 34.63 -35.20 -51.52
C LEU A 62 33.66 -35.32 -50.32
N VAL A 63 34.02 -34.80 -49.15
CA VAL A 63 33.13 -34.77 -47.98
C VAL A 63 31.89 -33.93 -48.27
N ARG A 64 32.03 -32.82 -49.00
CA ARG A 64 30.88 -32.01 -49.44
C ARG A 64 29.97 -32.78 -50.40
N VAL A 65 30.55 -33.52 -51.35
CA VAL A 65 29.79 -34.37 -52.28
C VAL A 65 29.04 -35.47 -51.53
N VAL A 66 29.70 -36.17 -50.59
CA VAL A 66 29.06 -37.22 -49.77
C VAL A 66 27.91 -36.65 -48.95
N ASN A 67 28.13 -35.53 -48.26
CA ASN A 67 27.08 -34.89 -47.47
C ASN A 67 25.90 -34.41 -48.33
N THR A 68 26.15 -33.99 -49.58
CA THR A 68 25.10 -33.61 -50.54
C THR A 68 24.30 -34.83 -51.00
N LEU A 69 24.95 -35.95 -51.29
CA LEU A 69 24.29 -37.22 -51.64
C LEU A 69 23.42 -37.75 -50.50
N ILE A 70 23.86 -37.61 -49.25
CA ILE A 70 23.09 -37.97 -48.06
C ILE A 70 21.85 -37.06 -47.93
N VAL A 71 22.01 -35.74 -48.09
CA VAL A 71 20.87 -34.80 -48.06
C VAL A 71 19.84 -35.14 -49.13
N GLU A 72 20.27 -35.47 -50.35
CA GLU A 72 19.38 -35.87 -51.43
C GLU A 72 18.63 -37.17 -51.10
N HIS A 73 19.31 -38.16 -50.55
CA HIS A 73 18.69 -39.40 -50.11
C HIS A 73 17.65 -39.19 -49.00
N LEU A 74 17.99 -38.40 -47.97
CA LEU A 74 17.08 -38.07 -46.87
C LEU A 74 15.83 -37.32 -47.35
N LYS A 75 15.97 -36.46 -48.37
CA LYS A 75 14.84 -35.76 -49.00
C LYS A 75 13.92 -36.69 -49.79
N ILE A 76 14.48 -37.68 -50.50
CA ILE A 76 13.70 -38.62 -51.30
C ILE A 76 12.98 -39.66 -50.42
N CYS A 77 13.57 -40.01 -49.27
CA CYS A 77 12.99 -40.90 -48.28
C CYS A 77 12.04 -40.20 -47.27
N ASP A 78 11.73 -38.92 -47.47
CA ASP A 78 10.87 -38.09 -46.60
C ASP A 78 11.28 -38.09 -45.11
N TYR A 79 12.58 -38.12 -44.82
CA TYR A 79 13.11 -38.05 -43.44
C TYR A 79 13.25 -36.61 -42.95
N ASP A 80 12.13 -35.88 -42.90
CA ASP A 80 12.09 -34.44 -42.59
C ASP A 80 12.75 -34.07 -41.26
N TYR A 81 12.55 -34.88 -40.21
CA TYR A 81 13.14 -34.64 -38.90
C TYR A 81 14.66 -34.75 -38.94
N THR A 82 15.17 -35.87 -39.47
CA THR A 82 16.62 -36.13 -39.60
C THR A 82 17.27 -35.09 -40.50
N LEU A 83 16.61 -34.71 -41.60
CA LEU A 83 17.08 -33.67 -42.51
C LEU A 83 17.21 -32.31 -41.80
N SER A 84 16.23 -31.95 -40.96
CA SER A 84 16.23 -30.67 -40.22
C SER A 84 17.35 -30.56 -39.18
N VAL A 85 17.86 -31.69 -38.70
CA VAL A 85 18.99 -31.77 -37.76
C VAL A 85 20.32 -31.89 -38.51
N PHE A 86 20.34 -32.70 -39.57
CA PHE A 86 21.54 -33.01 -40.34
C PHE A 86 22.10 -31.83 -41.12
N ILE A 87 21.26 -31.00 -41.75
CA ILE A 87 21.72 -29.83 -42.53
C ILE A 87 22.53 -28.84 -41.66
N PRO A 88 22.04 -28.40 -40.48
CA PRO A 88 22.83 -27.55 -39.60
C PRO A 88 24.00 -28.28 -38.91
N GLU A 89 23.93 -29.59 -38.69
CA GLU A 89 25.06 -30.42 -38.20
C GLU A 89 26.21 -30.54 -39.19
N ALA A 90 25.91 -30.81 -40.46
CA ALA A 90 26.89 -30.91 -41.53
C ALA A 90 27.33 -29.54 -42.08
N GLN A 91 26.89 -28.44 -41.47
CA GLN A 91 27.16 -27.04 -41.87
C GLN A 91 26.77 -26.74 -43.33
N LEU A 92 25.71 -27.40 -43.84
CA LEU A 92 25.31 -27.28 -45.25
C LEU A 92 24.46 -26.04 -45.57
N ASN A 93 24.21 -25.19 -44.58
CA ASN A 93 23.29 -24.04 -44.66
C ASN A 93 23.67 -23.00 -45.75
N ASP A 94 24.96 -22.92 -46.12
CA ASP A 94 25.48 -21.87 -47.01
C ASP A 94 26.00 -22.39 -48.37
N TYR A 95 25.90 -23.68 -48.67
CA TYR A 95 26.46 -24.23 -49.91
C TYR A 95 25.42 -24.33 -51.02
N LYS A 96 25.75 -23.69 -52.15
CA LYS A 96 25.07 -23.83 -53.45
C LYS A 96 24.90 -25.32 -53.76
N SER A 97 23.66 -25.76 -54.04
CA SER A 97 23.35 -27.15 -54.40
C SER A 97 24.23 -27.58 -55.57
N ILE A 98 25.15 -28.52 -55.32
CA ILE A 98 26.03 -29.08 -56.34
C ILE A 98 25.13 -29.84 -57.33
N SER A 99 25.25 -29.53 -58.62
CA SER A 99 24.45 -30.22 -59.65
C SER A 99 24.92 -31.68 -59.80
N ASN A 100 24.02 -32.58 -60.18
CA ASN A 100 24.35 -34.00 -60.42
C ASN A 100 25.53 -34.14 -61.39
N ASP A 101 25.59 -33.29 -62.42
CA ASP A 101 26.70 -33.23 -63.39
C ASP A 101 28.03 -32.80 -62.77
N GLU A 102 28.00 -31.94 -61.76
CA GLU A 102 29.18 -31.50 -61.03
C GLU A 102 29.67 -32.61 -60.07
N ILE A 103 28.76 -33.38 -59.48
CA ILE A 103 29.08 -34.55 -58.66
C ILE A 103 29.81 -35.61 -59.49
N PHE A 104 29.34 -35.92 -60.70
CA PHE A 104 30.02 -36.88 -61.58
C PHE A 104 31.42 -36.42 -62.01
N LYS A 105 31.60 -35.12 -62.25
CA LYS A 105 32.92 -34.53 -62.54
C LYS A 105 33.85 -34.58 -61.33
N LEU A 106 33.34 -34.30 -60.13
CA LEU A 106 34.12 -34.33 -58.88
C LEU A 106 34.56 -35.74 -58.47
N LEU A 107 33.73 -36.75 -58.76
CA LEU A 107 34.07 -38.17 -58.55
C LEU A 107 34.93 -38.76 -59.69
N ASN A 108 35.31 -37.94 -60.68
CA ASN A 108 36.11 -38.32 -61.84
C ASN A 108 35.51 -39.49 -62.66
N ILE A 109 34.17 -39.55 -62.73
CA ILE A 109 33.45 -40.56 -63.49
C ILE A 109 33.32 -40.08 -64.93
N SER A 110 34.03 -40.73 -65.86
CA SER A 110 33.93 -40.42 -67.28
C SER A 110 32.51 -40.72 -67.80
N LYS A 111 31.97 -39.82 -68.62
CA LYS A 111 30.69 -40.01 -69.34
C LYS A 111 30.69 -41.24 -70.26
N GLU A 112 31.88 -41.72 -70.64
CA GLU A 112 32.05 -42.89 -71.49
C GLU A 112 31.98 -44.21 -70.72
N SER A 113 32.08 -44.17 -69.38
CA SER A 113 32.05 -45.36 -68.53
C SER A 113 30.68 -46.07 -68.58
N HIS A 114 30.70 -47.40 -68.65
CA HIS A 114 29.50 -48.23 -68.47
C HIS A 114 28.79 -47.98 -67.14
N PHE A 115 29.52 -47.50 -66.13
CA PHE A 115 28.98 -47.08 -64.84
C PHE A 115 28.12 -45.82 -64.96
N TYR A 116 28.60 -44.79 -65.68
CA TYR A 116 27.86 -43.54 -65.89
C TYR A 116 26.57 -43.77 -66.69
N LYS A 117 26.65 -44.49 -67.81
CA LYS A 117 25.49 -44.80 -68.66
C LYS A 117 24.40 -45.59 -67.92
N LYS A 118 24.80 -46.49 -67.01
CA LYS A 118 23.86 -47.26 -66.19
C LYS A 118 23.17 -46.37 -65.16
N ILE A 119 23.91 -45.52 -64.45
CA ILE A 119 23.32 -44.59 -63.48
C ILE A 119 22.39 -43.58 -64.18
N GLU A 120 22.77 -43.07 -65.35
CA GLU A 120 21.95 -42.18 -66.18
C GLU A 120 20.65 -42.84 -66.65
N SER A 121 20.71 -44.14 -67.02
CA SER A 121 19.51 -44.93 -67.36
C SER A 121 18.60 -45.20 -66.16
N GLN A 122 19.16 -45.31 -64.95
CA GLN A 122 18.38 -45.49 -63.72
C GLN A 122 17.76 -44.18 -63.24
N LEU A 123 18.40 -43.04 -63.51
CA LEU A 123 17.89 -41.71 -63.16
C LEU A 123 16.73 -41.24 -64.05
N SER A 124 16.71 -41.69 -65.30
CA SER A 124 15.66 -41.37 -66.29
C SER A 124 14.40 -42.23 -66.14
N ASN A 125 14.45 -43.29 -65.34
CA ASN A 125 13.33 -44.19 -65.14
C ASN A 125 12.38 -43.63 -64.06
N THR A 126 11.34 -42.92 -64.49
CA THR A 126 10.46 -42.10 -63.64
C THR A 126 9.60 -42.86 -62.62
N GLU A 127 9.60 -44.20 -62.65
CA GLU A 127 8.77 -45.03 -61.77
C GLU A 127 9.43 -45.35 -60.42
N ASN A 128 10.77 -45.32 -60.34
CA ASN A 128 11.50 -45.58 -59.10
C ASN A 128 12.22 -44.30 -58.66
N LYS A 129 11.66 -43.61 -57.67
CA LYS A 129 12.29 -42.45 -57.00
C LYS A 129 13.45 -42.92 -56.11
N ASN A 130 14.46 -43.55 -56.70
CA ASN A 130 15.65 -43.95 -55.98
C ASN A 130 16.62 -42.77 -55.93
N SER A 131 17.13 -42.46 -54.74
CA SER A 131 18.18 -41.46 -54.58
C SER A 131 19.43 -41.80 -55.38
N LEU A 132 20.18 -40.78 -55.82
CA LEU A 132 21.48 -40.98 -56.48
C LEU A 132 22.41 -41.90 -55.70
N LEU A 133 22.44 -41.78 -54.37
CA LEU A 133 23.24 -42.64 -53.49
C LEU A 133 22.89 -44.13 -53.63
N LEU A 134 21.60 -44.46 -53.66
CA LEU A 134 21.13 -45.83 -53.88
C LEU A 134 21.48 -46.33 -55.29
N ASN A 135 21.44 -45.47 -56.30
CA ASN A 135 21.84 -45.84 -57.67
C ASN A 135 23.36 -46.10 -57.77
N PHE A 136 24.18 -45.31 -57.05
CA PHE A 136 25.62 -45.59 -56.91
C PHE A 136 25.87 -46.94 -56.24
N ILE A 137 25.25 -47.21 -55.10
CA ILE A 137 25.44 -48.47 -54.36
C ILE A 137 24.91 -49.65 -55.16
N SER A 138 23.76 -49.53 -55.82
CA SER A 138 23.19 -50.59 -56.67
C SER A 138 24.07 -50.88 -57.88
N SER A 139 24.67 -49.84 -58.46
CA SER A 139 25.63 -50.00 -59.55
C SER A 139 26.93 -50.64 -59.08
N ILE A 140 27.46 -50.24 -57.92
CA ILE A 140 28.65 -50.84 -57.30
C ILE A 140 28.39 -52.30 -56.95
N SER A 141 27.23 -52.63 -56.38
CA SER A 141 26.82 -54.01 -56.05
C SER A 141 26.71 -54.91 -57.27
N PHE A 142 26.46 -54.34 -58.45
CA PHE A 142 26.44 -55.10 -59.71
C PHE A 142 27.84 -55.36 -60.27
N TYR A 143 28.80 -54.48 -60.00
CA TYR A 143 30.19 -54.62 -60.47
C TYR A 143 31.11 -55.28 -59.44
N LEU A 144 30.70 -55.37 -58.17
CA LEU A 144 31.37 -56.22 -57.20
C LEU A 144 31.08 -57.69 -57.57
N PRO A 145 32.11 -58.53 -57.75
CA PRO A 145 31.89 -59.97 -57.86
C PRO A 145 31.18 -60.43 -56.59
N GLU A 146 30.08 -61.18 -56.73
CA GLU A 146 29.62 -62.05 -55.65
C GLU A 146 30.84 -62.82 -55.13
N SER A 147 31.06 -62.77 -53.81
CA SER A 147 32.08 -63.56 -53.13
C SER A 147 31.75 -65.04 -53.29
N THR A 148 32.07 -65.59 -54.46
CA THR A 148 32.30 -67.01 -54.65
C THR A 148 33.76 -67.24 -54.28
N GLN A 149 33.95 -67.96 -53.19
CA GLN A 149 35.20 -68.52 -52.69
C GLN A 149 36.26 -68.72 -53.78
N SER A 150 37.43 -68.07 -53.61
CA SER A 150 38.65 -68.44 -54.31
C SER A 150 39.85 -67.81 -53.62
N THR A 151 40.44 -68.59 -52.72
CA THR A 151 41.89 -68.68 -52.44
C THR A 151 42.77 -67.56 -52.98
N SER A 152 43.19 -66.70 -52.07
CA SER A 152 44.44 -65.95 -52.15
C SER A 152 45.62 -66.90 -52.38
N CYS A 153 46.30 -66.76 -53.51
CA CYS A 153 47.75 -66.99 -53.64
C CYS A 153 48.24 -66.19 -54.86
N GLN A 154 48.65 -64.94 -54.61
CA GLN A 154 49.69 -64.30 -55.40
C GLN A 154 51.02 -64.90 -55.00
N THR A 155 51.85 -65.32 -55.95
CA THR A 155 53.27 -64.92 -56.06
C THR A 155 53.76 -65.30 -57.45
N THR A 156 54.04 -64.27 -58.24
CA THR A 156 54.66 -64.33 -59.56
C THR A 156 56.17 -64.12 -59.40
N TYR A 157 56.99 -65.15 -59.60
CA TYR A 157 58.33 -65.05 -60.20
C TYR A 157 58.93 -66.46 -60.33
N ASP A 158 59.21 -66.89 -61.55
CA ASP A 158 60.52 -67.40 -61.95
C ASP A 158 60.53 -67.75 -63.43
N LEU A 159 61.35 -66.98 -64.15
CA LEU A 159 61.56 -67.04 -65.59
C LEU A 159 62.95 -67.65 -65.80
N TRP A 160 63.04 -68.98 -65.96
CA TRP A 160 64.17 -69.61 -66.61
C TRP A 160 63.69 -70.81 -67.43
N THR A 161 63.74 -70.62 -68.76
CA THR A 161 63.76 -71.63 -69.82
C THR A 161 62.70 -72.73 -69.80
N GLY A 162 61.71 -72.64 -70.69
CA GLY A 162 60.87 -73.79 -71.01
C GLY A 162 59.60 -73.45 -71.77
N SER A 163 59.72 -72.73 -72.88
CA SER A 163 58.66 -72.74 -73.88
C SER A 163 58.66 -74.11 -74.57
N VAL A 164 57.45 -74.59 -74.88
CA VAL A 164 57.13 -75.71 -75.79
C VAL A 164 57.38 -77.09 -75.16
N ALA A 165 56.35 -77.73 -74.61
CA ALA A 165 55.47 -78.66 -75.33
C ALA A 165 56.23 -79.80 -76.05
N GLY A 166 56.02 -81.03 -75.58
CA GLY A 166 56.29 -82.25 -76.36
C GLY A 166 57.67 -82.89 -76.14
N ASN A 167 57.80 -83.75 -75.13
CA ASN A 167 58.94 -84.65 -74.98
C ASN A 167 58.98 -85.69 -76.12
N THR A 168 59.80 -85.49 -77.16
CA THR A 168 60.18 -86.54 -78.13
C THR A 168 61.71 -86.73 -78.19
N LEU A 169 62.14 -87.99 -78.28
CA LEU A 169 63.52 -88.48 -78.07
C LEU A 169 64.60 -87.84 -78.97
N ASP A 170 64.23 -87.38 -80.17
CA ASP A 170 65.18 -86.81 -81.14
C ASP A 170 65.83 -85.49 -80.68
N GLU A 171 65.14 -84.69 -79.87
CA GLU A 171 65.64 -83.39 -79.44
C GLU A 171 66.80 -83.51 -78.44
N LYS A 172 66.80 -84.60 -77.64
CA LYS A 172 67.90 -84.89 -76.71
C LYS A 172 69.18 -85.34 -77.42
N LEU A 173 69.06 -86.05 -78.55
CA LEU A 173 70.23 -86.49 -79.32
C LEU A 173 70.93 -85.31 -80.00
N SER A 174 70.20 -84.34 -80.53
CA SER A 174 70.78 -83.16 -81.18
C SER A 174 71.54 -82.24 -80.20
N THR A 175 71.08 -82.13 -78.95
CA THR A 175 71.81 -81.36 -77.93
C THR A 175 73.13 -82.00 -77.48
N LEU A 176 73.26 -83.33 -77.58
CA LEU A 176 74.50 -84.03 -77.25
C LEU A 176 75.58 -83.83 -78.33
N ASP A 177 75.20 -83.80 -79.61
CA ASP A 177 76.14 -83.56 -80.71
C ASP A 177 76.75 -82.15 -80.64
N LEU A 178 75.95 -81.12 -80.35
CA LEU A 178 76.43 -79.73 -80.21
C LEU A 178 77.42 -79.52 -79.06
N MET A 179 77.26 -80.26 -77.96
CA MET A 179 78.17 -80.15 -76.81
C MET A 179 79.52 -80.81 -77.07
N TYR A 180 79.62 -81.77 -78.00
CA TYR A 180 80.88 -82.45 -78.31
C TYR A 180 81.79 -81.60 -79.23
N ASP A 181 81.22 -80.92 -80.22
CA ASP A 181 81.96 -80.01 -81.12
C ASP A 181 82.58 -78.82 -80.38
N SER A 182 81.89 -78.33 -79.35
CA SER A 182 82.35 -77.22 -78.52
C SER A 182 83.62 -77.58 -77.73
N ARG A 183 83.81 -78.86 -77.38
CA ARG A 183 84.95 -79.33 -76.55
C ARG A 183 86.24 -79.55 -77.35
N GLN A 184 86.15 -79.77 -78.65
CA GLN A 184 87.30 -80.00 -79.53
C GLN A 184 88.08 -78.71 -79.85
N GLN A 185 87.45 -77.53 -79.81
CA GLN A 185 88.12 -76.27 -80.18
C GLN A 185 89.07 -75.71 -79.11
N ASP A 186 88.83 -76.02 -77.83
CA ASP A 186 89.57 -75.44 -76.70
C ASP A 186 90.99 -76.01 -76.50
N GLU A 187 91.32 -77.19 -77.05
CA GLU A 187 92.66 -77.80 -76.89
C GLU A 187 93.74 -77.19 -77.81
N SER A 188 93.38 -76.30 -78.75
CA SER A 188 94.30 -75.85 -79.83
C SER A 188 95.10 -74.56 -79.55
N LYS A 189 94.98 -73.91 -78.38
CA LYS A 189 95.61 -72.59 -78.14
C LYS A 189 96.54 -72.58 -76.92
N HIS A 190 97.80 -72.98 -77.10
CA HIS A 190 98.86 -72.66 -76.12
C HIS A 190 99.59 -71.36 -76.52
N VAL A 191 99.38 -70.30 -75.73
CA VAL A 191 99.98 -68.95 -75.85
C VAL A 191 101.44 -68.92 -75.33
N THR A 192 102.33 -68.20 -76.02
CA THR A 192 103.76 -68.07 -75.70
C THR A 192 104.03 -67.23 -74.44
N THR A 193 105.20 -67.36 -73.82
CA THR A 193 105.52 -66.70 -72.52
C THR A 193 105.65 -65.18 -72.60
N GLU A 194 106.07 -64.63 -73.74
CA GLU A 194 106.20 -63.19 -73.98
C GLU A 194 104.84 -62.49 -74.12
N GLU A 195 103.91 -63.11 -74.86
CA GLU A 195 102.53 -62.65 -74.96
C GLU A 195 101.83 -62.62 -73.60
N LYS A 196 102.13 -63.58 -72.71
CA LYS A 196 101.63 -63.57 -71.33
C LYS A 196 102.14 -62.35 -70.56
N LEU A 197 103.41 -61.96 -70.72
CA LEU A 197 104.01 -60.84 -70.00
C LEU A 197 103.41 -59.49 -70.45
N LEU A 198 103.22 -59.29 -71.76
CA LEU A 198 102.53 -58.11 -72.30
C LEU A 198 101.06 -58.04 -71.85
N LEU A 199 100.36 -59.17 -71.79
CA LEU A 199 99.01 -59.24 -71.25
C LEU A 199 98.99 -58.92 -69.75
N PHE A 200 100.00 -59.32 -68.98
CA PHE A 200 100.13 -58.93 -67.58
C PHE A 200 100.38 -57.43 -67.41
N GLN A 201 101.28 -56.84 -68.19
CA GLN A 201 101.53 -55.39 -68.16
C GLN A 201 100.28 -54.60 -68.53
N LYS A 202 99.64 -54.94 -69.65
CA LYS A 202 98.40 -54.29 -70.09
C LYS A 202 97.27 -54.46 -69.06
N ARG A 203 97.18 -55.61 -68.41
CA ARG A 203 96.21 -55.85 -67.33
C ARG A 203 96.51 -55.00 -66.09
N ILE A 204 97.77 -54.77 -65.75
CA ILE A 204 98.15 -53.88 -64.63
C ILE A 204 97.83 -52.43 -64.97
N GLU A 205 98.22 -51.95 -66.15
CA GLU A 205 97.92 -50.59 -66.61
C GLU A 205 96.41 -50.35 -66.69
N GLN A 206 95.65 -51.33 -67.19
CA GLN A 206 94.19 -51.26 -67.24
C GLN A 206 93.56 -51.20 -65.84
N LYS A 207 94.03 -52.03 -64.90
CA LYS A 207 93.59 -51.95 -63.49
C LYS A 207 93.86 -50.58 -62.88
N LEU A 208 95.04 -50.02 -63.13
CA LEU A 208 95.43 -48.71 -62.60
C LEU A 208 94.59 -47.58 -63.22
N GLN A 209 94.29 -47.67 -64.52
CA GLN A 209 93.37 -46.75 -65.19
C GLN A 209 91.93 -46.88 -64.67
N ASP A 210 91.47 -48.10 -64.43
CA ASP A 210 90.12 -48.35 -63.91
C ASP A 210 90.00 -47.88 -62.45
N GLU A 211 91.02 -48.10 -61.61
CA GLU A 211 91.11 -47.55 -60.25
C GLU A 211 91.11 -46.02 -60.27
N PHE A 212 91.87 -45.40 -61.18
CA PHE A 212 91.89 -43.94 -61.32
C PHE A 212 90.54 -43.38 -61.79
N LYS A 213 89.88 -44.02 -62.76
CA LYS A 213 88.52 -43.65 -63.19
C LYS A 213 87.51 -43.81 -62.06
N GLN A 214 87.59 -44.88 -61.29
CA GLN A 214 86.74 -45.11 -60.12
C GLN A 214 86.95 -44.03 -59.06
N GLN A 215 88.20 -43.62 -58.79
CA GLN A 215 88.48 -42.53 -57.86
C GLN A 215 87.90 -41.18 -58.35
N ILE A 216 88.02 -40.89 -59.65
CA ILE A 216 87.41 -39.68 -60.24
C ILE A 216 85.88 -39.73 -60.16
N GLU A 217 85.26 -40.87 -60.48
CA GLU A 217 83.81 -41.10 -60.35
C GLU A 217 83.35 -40.88 -58.90
N GLN A 218 84.04 -41.48 -57.93
CA GLN A 218 83.75 -41.30 -56.51
C GLN A 218 83.88 -39.83 -56.08
N PHE A 219 84.93 -39.14 -56.53
CA PHE A 219 85.10 -37.71 -56.26
C PHE A 219 83.96 -36.88 -56.87
N ARG A 220 83.59 -37.12 -58.13
CA ARG A 220 82.47 -36.43 -58.80
C ARG A 220 81.15 -36.66 -58.06
N VAL A 221 80.84 -37.91 -57.72
CA VAL A 221 79.60 -38.25 -57.00
C VAL A 221 79.58 -37.59 -55.62
N ASN A 222 80.70 -37.54 -54.90
CA ASN A 222 80.79 -36.89 -53.60
C ASN A 222 80.65 -35.37 -53.71
N GLU A 223 81.24 -34.73 -54.71
CA GLU A 223 81.11 -33.29 -54.92
C GLU A 223 79.67 -32.92 -55.33
N ILE A 224 79.03 -33.72 -56.20
CA ILE A 224 77.61 -33.55 -56.55
C ILE A 224 76.72 -33.68 -55.30
N LYS A 225 76.96 -34.69 -54.45
CA LYS A 225 76.22 -34.85 -53.19
C LYS A 225 76.41 -33.65 -52.27
N LYS A 226 77.64 -33.15 -52.13
CA LYS A 226 77.95 -31.99 -51.30
C LYS A 226 77.24 -30.73 -51.81
N ILE A 227 77.26 -30.48 -53.12
CA ILE A 227 76.53 -29.36 -53.73
C ILE A 227 75.02 -29.50 -53.47
N HIS A 228 74.44 -30.69 -53.66
CA HIS A 228 73.03 -30.92 -53.36
C HIS A 228 72.69 -30.73 -51.88
N GLU A 229 73.57 -31.15 -50.96
CA GLU A 229 73.38 -30.93 -49.54
C GLU A 229 73.44 -29.44 -49.18
N GLU A 230 74.40 -28.70 -49.74
CA GLU A 230 74.52 -27.24 -49.56
C GLU A 230 73.32 -26.48 -50.13
N GLU A 231 72.85 -26.83 -51.33
CA GLU A 231 71.64 -26.26 -51.94
C GLU A 231 70.40 -26.57 -51.12
N ARG A 232 70.25 -27.83 -50.65
CA ARG A 232 69.12 -28.23 -49.79
C ARG A 232 69.11 -27.42 -48.49
N LEU A 233 70.26 -27.21 -47.86
CA LEU A 233 70.38 -26.40 -46.65
C LEU A 233 70.03 -24.93 -46.91
N LYS A 234 70.50 -24.34 -48.02
CA LYS A 234 70.14 -22.98 -48.42
C LYS A 234 68.63 -22.84 -48.63
N CYS A 235 68.01 -23.72 -49.41
CA CYS A 235 66.56 -23.71 -49.62
C CYS A 235 65.80 -23.91 -48.30
N GLN A 236 66.28 -24.77 -47.40
CA GLN A 236 65.67 -24.96 -46.09
C GLN A 236 65.75 -23.69 -45.22
N MET A 237 66.89 -22.99 -45.22
CA MET A 237 67.05 -21.73 -44.50
C MET A 237 66.15 -20.62 -45.08
N GLU A 238 66.06 -20.50 -46.40
CA GLU A 238 65.16 -19.55 -47.08
C GLU A 238 63.70 -19.84 -46.73
N LEU A 239 63.27 -21.11 -46.81
CA LEU A 239 61.92 -21.51 -46.40
C LEU A 239 61.63 -21.20 -44.93
N GLN A 240 62.60 -21.39 -44.04
CA GLN A 240 62.45 -21.02 -42.63
C GLN A 240 62.36 -19.51 -42.42
N SER A 241 63.13 -18.72 -43.17
CA SER A 241 63.07 -17.25 -43.11
C SER A 241 61.71 -16.75 -43.60
N LEU A 242 61.24 -17.22 -44.75
CA LEU A 242 59.92 -16.90 -45.29
C LEU A 242 58.79 -17.31 -44.35
N LYS A 243 58.90 -18.49 -43.71
CA LYS A 243 57.91 -18.93 -42.71
C LYS A 243 57.85 -17.97 -41.52
N LYS A 244 59.00 -17.54 -41.00
CA LYS A 244 59.08 -16.60 -39.87
C LYS A 244 58.53 -15.22 -40.24
N GLU A 245 58.87 -14.72 -41.43
CA GLU A 245 58.36 -13.44 -41.92
C GLU A 245 56.83 -13.47 -42.07
N LEU A 246 56.30 -14.57 -42.60
CA LEU A 246 54.87 -14.78 -42.75
C LEU A 246 54.18 -14.92 -41.39
N GLU A 247 54.75 -15.67 -40.44
CA GLU A 247 54.26 -15.74 -39.05
C GLU A 247 54.24 -14.36 -38.39
N HIS A 248 55.30 -13.57 -38.53
CA HIS A 248 55.38 -12.21 -38.00
C HIS A 248 54.35 -11.27 -38.65
N ALA A 249 54.16 -11.37 -39.97
CA ALA A 249 53.15 -10.60 -40.69
C ALA A 249 51.73 -10.95 -40.23
N TYR A 250 51.44 -12.24 -40.01
CA TYR A 250 50.15 -12.67 -39.46
C TYR A 250 49.96 -12.22 -38.01
N GLN A 251 50.99 -12.31 -37.17
CA GLN A 251 50.94 -11.85 -35.78
C GLN A 251 50.69 -10.34 -35.71
N SER A 252 51.45 -9.53 -36.45
CA SER A 252 51.26 -8.08 -36.49
C SER A 252 49.86 -7.69 -37.03
N LYS A 253 49.37 -8.41 -38.06
CA LYS A 253 48.00 -8.21 -38.55
C LYS A 253 46.95 -8.58 -37.50
N HIS A 254 47.17 -9.67 -36.76
CA HIS A 254 46.29 -10.08 -35.68
C HIS A 254 46.27 -9.06 -34.55
N GLU A 255 47.43 -8.58 -34.09
CA GLU A 255 47.55 -7.54 -33.06
C GLU A 255 46.84 -6.25 -33.49
N THR A 256 47.08 -5.77 -34.71
CA THR A 256 46.42 -4.55 -35.20
C THR A 256 44.90 -4.70 -35.33
N LEU A 257 44.39 -5.89 -35.66
CA LEU A 257 42.95 -6.16 -35.67
C LEU A 257 42.38 -6.28 -34.26
N SER A 258 43.09 -6.98 -33.37
CA SER A 258 42.72 -7.11 -31.96
C SER A 258 42.67 -5.75 -31.27
N GLU A 259 43.64 -4.86 -31.51
CA GLU A 259 43.64 -3.49 -31.00
C GLU A 259 42.47 -2.66 -31.54
N LYS A 260 42.10 -2.85 -32.80
CA LYS A 260 40.94 -2.17 -33.38
C LYS A 260 39.65 -2.67 -32.75
N GLU A 261 39.52 -3.98 -32.56
CA GLU A 261 38.37 -4.60 -31.91
C GLU A 261 38.23 -4.14 -30.46
N THR A 262 39.30 -4.14 -29.67
CA THR A 262 39.28 -3.65 -28.29
C THR A 262 38.92 -2.17 -28.23
N ARG A 263 39.50 -1.32 -29.09
CA ARG A 263 39.16 0.11 -29.16
C ARG A 263 37.69 0.36 -29.53
N ILE A 264 37.13 -0.42 -30.46
CA ILE A 264 35.71 -0.30 -30.82
C ILE A 264 34.83 -0.78 -29.66
N SER A 265 35.17 -1.90 -29.02
CA SER A 265 34.45 -2.43 -27.86
C SER A 265 34.47 -1.46 -26.68
N GLU A 266 35.61 -0.83 -26.39
CA GLU A 266 35.75 0.18 -25.36
C GLU A 266 34.92 1.42 -25.65
N ARG A 267 34.96 1.95 -26.88
CA ARG A 267 34.09 3.07 -27.28
C ARG A 267 32.61 2.73 -27.14
N PHE A 268 32.21 1.54 -27.56
CA PHE A 268 30.83 1.11 -27.41
C PHE A 268 30.41 1.00 -25.93
N LYS A 269 31.29 0.47 -25.07
CA LYS A 269 31.04 0.42 -23.61
C LYS A 269 30.91 1.83 -23.01
N THR A 270 31.79 2.76 -23.37
CA THR A 270 31.72 4.13 -22.83
C THR A 270 30.50 4.89 -23.34
N GLU A 271 30.10 4.70 -24.60
CA GLU A 271 28.84 5.23 -25.15
C GLU A 271 27.63 4.69 -24.39
N LEU A 272 27.58 3.38 -24.12
CA LEU A 272 26.49 2.77 -23.35
C LEU A 272 26.46 3.26 -21.89
N GLU A 273 27.61 3.48 -21.26
CA GLU A 273 27.69 4.09 -19.93
C GLU A 273 27.27 5.57 -19.92
N ASN A 274 27.59 6.32 -20.97
CA ASN A 274 27.13 7.69 -21.16
C ASN A 274 25.60 7.74 -21.32
N GLU A 275 25.04 6.92 -22.22
CA GLU A 275 23.59 6.85 -22.45
C GLU A 275 22.84 6.44 -21.17
N LYS A 276 23.37 5.47 -20.43
CA LYS A 276 22.83 5.08 -19.13
C LYS A 276 22.84 6.26 -18.15
N ARG A 277 23.93 7.04 -18.08
CA ARG A 277 23.99 8.25 -17.24
C ARG A 277 23.00 9.31 -17.69
N ASP A 278 22.83 9.53 -18.99
CA ASP A 278 21.88 10.50 -19.53
C ASP A 278 20.44 10.10 -19.23
N LEU A 279 20.09 8.81 -19.38
CA LEU A 279 18.78 8.28 -19.01
C LEU A 279 18.49 8.43 -17.50
N TYR A 280 19.49 8.18 -16.64
CA TYR A 280 19.33 8.45 -15.21
C TYR A 280 19.18 9.94 -14.92
N GLY A 281 19.91 10.80 -15.62
CA GLY A 281 19.78 12.25 -15.53
C GLY A 281 18.37 12.70 -15.89
N GLN A 282 17.87 12.28 -17.05
CA GLN A 282 16.49 12.57 -17.51
C GLN A 282 15.44 12.04 -16.53
N ARG A 283 15.62 10.82 -16.02
CA ARG A 283 14.72 10.28 -14.99
C ARG A 283 14.71 11.15 -13.74
N GLN A 284 15.88 11.61 -13.28
CA GLN A 284 15.98 12.46 -12.11
C GLN A 284 15.31 13.82 -12.33
N THR A 285 15.50 14.45 -13.49
CA THR A 285 14.82 15.70 -13.83
C THR A 285 13.30 15.53 -13.85
N PHE A 286 12.78 14.45 -14.47
CA PHE A 286 11.35 14.16 -14.43
C PHE A 286 10.81 13.93 -13.02
N LEU A 287 11.57 13.26 -12.15
CA LEU A 287 11.18 13.07 -10.76
C LEU A 287 11.10 14.41 -10.01
N ASP A 288 12.02 15.32 -10.27
CA ASP A 288 12.03 16.63 -9.60
C ASP A 288 10.94 17.56 -10.17
N GLU A 289 10.67 17.52 -11.48
CA GLU A 289 9.51 18.16 -12.09
C GLU A 289 8.19 17.63 -11.52
N LEU A 290 8.05 16.31 -11.36
CA LEU A 290 6.87 15.69 -10.78
C LEU A 290 6.67 16.08 -9.31
N LYS A 291 7.74 16.19 -8.52
CA LYS A 291 7.66 16.73 -7.16
C LYS A 291 7.22 18.19 -7.15
N SER A 292 7.76 19.02 -8.04
CA SER A 292 7.38 20.43 -8.18
C SER A 292 5.90 20.58 -8.57
N MET A 293 5.43 19.77 -9.51
CA MET A 293 4.03 19.73 -9.94
C MET A 293 3.11 19.28 -8.80
N LYS A 294 3.49 18.24 -8.05
CA LYS A 294 2.73 17.81 -6.86
C LYS A 294 2.65 18.91 -5.80
N LEU A 295 3.76 19.60 -5.53
CA LEU A 295 3.76 20.71 -4.57
C LEU A 295 2.78 21.80 -5.04
N ARG A 296 2.87 22.20 -6.31
CA ARG A 296 1.99 23.19 -6.92
C ARG A 296 0.51 22.76 -6.89
N GLU A 297 0.23 21.48 -7.12
CA GLU A 297 -1.12 20.92 -7.01
C GLU A 297 -1.63 21.01 -5.56
N THR A 298 -0.81 20.67 -4.57
CA THR A 298 -1.21 20.82 -3.16
C THR A 298 -1.46 22.28 -2.78
N ASP A 299 -0.69 23.22 -3.31
CA ASP A 299 -0.90 24.65 -3.11
C ASP A 299 -2.23 25.09 -3.73
N PHE A 300 -2.50 24.69 -4.98
CA PHE A 300 -3.78 24.96 -5.64
C PHE A 300 -4.98 24.35 -4.89
N GLN A 301 -4.84 23.14 -4.35
CA GLN A 301 -5.90 22.52 -3.54
C GLN A 301 -6.14 23.31 -2.25
N ARG A 302 -5.09 23.80 -1.57
CA ARG A 302 -5.25 24.65 -0.38
C ARG A 302 -5.92 25.97 -0.74
N ASP A 303 -5.54 26.60 -1.83
CA ASP A 303 -6.15 27.85 -2.31
C ASP A 303 -7.63 27.66 -2.66
N LEU A 304 -7.97 26.54 -3.30
CA LEU A 304 -9.36 26.18 -3.60
C LEU A 304 -10.17 25.99 -2.33
N GLN A 305 -9.66 25.24 -1.34
CA GLN A 305 -10.33 25.04 -0.06
C GLN A 305 -10.51 26.36 0.71
N LEU A 306 -9.51 27.25 0.68
CA LEU A 306 -9.62 28.58 1.27
C LEU A 306 -10.72 29.40 0.59
N ARG A 307 -10.78 29.35 -0.75
CA ARG A 307 -11.81 30.04 -1.53
C ARG A 307 -13.21 29.48 -1.26
N GLU A 308 -13.37 28.17 -1.18
CA GLU A 308 -14.64 27.52 -0.80
C GLU A 308 -15.09 27.93 0.60
N ARG A 309 -14.16 27.95 1.58
CA ARG A 309 -14.45 28.45 2.93
C ARG A 309 -14.85 29.91 2.92
N GLN A 310 -14.17 30.76 2.16
CA GLN A 310 -14.52 32.18 2.02
C GLN A 310 -15.93 32.35 1.44
N VAL A 311 -16.29 31.60 0.40
CA VAL A 311 -17.65 31.63 -0.18
C VAL A 311 -18.69 31.14 0.82
N THR A 312 -18.39 30.07 1.56
CA THR A 312 -19.28 29.55 2.60
C THR A 312 -19.54 30.59 3.69
N CYS A 313 -18.48 31.21 4.22
CA CYS A 313 -18.61 32.30 5.19
C CYS A 313 -19.41 33.47 4.60
N TYR A 314 -19.11 33.90 3.37
CA TYR A 314 -19.82 34.99 2.71
C TYR A 314 -21.33 34.71 2.59
N ASN A 315 -21.70 33.48 2.22
CA ASN A 315 -23.10 33.05 2.12
C ASN A 315 -23.79 32.94 3.49
N MET A 316 -23.04 32.74 4.58
CA MET A 316 -23.58 32.70 5.94
C MET A 316 -23.79 34.09 6.55
N ILE A 317 -23.05 35.12 6.12
CA ILE A 317 -23.17 36.50 6.65
C ILE A 317 -24.62 37.00 6.65
N PRO A 318 -25.40 36.90 5.55
CA PRO A 318 -26.81 37.33 5.54
C PRO A 318 -27.67 36.65 6.61
N ALA A 319 -27.49 35.34 6.81
CA ALA A 319 -28.24 34.58 7.80
C ALA A 319 -27.88 35.04 9.24
N ILE A 320 -26.59 35.25 9.50
CA ILE A 320 -26.12 35.78 10.79
C ILE A 320 -26.67 37.19 11.02
N THR A 321 -26.67 38.06 10.01
CA THR A 321 -27.21 39.42 10.13
C THR A 321 -28.73 39.42 10.38
N LEU A 322 -29.47 38.53 9.72
CA LEU A 322 -30.92 38.42 9.90
C LEU A 322 -31.28 37.96 11.31
N GLU A 323 -30.53 36.98 11.84
CA GLU A 323 -30.73 36.51 13.21
C GLU A 323 -30.33 37.58 14.24
N ALA A 324 -29.25 38.32 13.99
CA ALA A 324 -28.88 39.47 14.82
C ALA A 324 -29.98 40.55 14.85
N ASP A 325 -30.60 40.86 13.71
CA ASP A 325 -31.70 41.80 13.63
C ASP A 325 -33.00 41.26 14.25
N ARG A 326 -33.21 39.94 14.26
CA ARG A 326 -34.29 39.30 15.02
C ARG A 326 -34.07 39.47 16.52
N ILE A 327 -32.86 39.20 17.01
CA ILE A 327 -32.49 39.37 18.43
C ILE A 327 -32.68 40.83 18.85
N LYS A 328 -32.17 41.80 18.08
CA LYS A 328 -32.37 43.22 18.37
C LYS A 328 -33.84 43.60 18.45
N ARG A 329 -34.70 43.08 17.57
CA ARG A 329 -36.15 43.33 17.64
C ARG A 329 -36.73 42.80 18.96
N LEU A 330 -36.40 41.57 19.34
CA LEU A 330 -36.83 40.98 20.61
C LEU A 330 -36.32 41.79 21.81
N GLU A 331 -35.07 42.23 21.80
CA GLU A 331 -34.50 43.09 22.84
C GLU A 331 -35.24 44.43 22.95
N THR A 332 -35.55 45.08 21.83
CA THR A 332 -36.32 46.34 21.87
C THR A 332 -37.74 46.14 22.40
N ASP A 333 -38.38 45.02 22.08
CA ASP A 333 -39.73 44.72 22.58
C ASP A 333 -39.71 44.32 24.05
N MET A 334 -38.69 43.59 24.50
CA MET A 334 -38.45 43.32 25.93
C MET A 334 -38.19 44.62 26.70
N SER A 335 -37.34 45.51 26.18
CA SER A 335 -37.08 46.81 26.79
C SER A 335 -38.34 47.69 26.88
N LYS A 336 -39.18 47.70 25.84
CA LYS A 336 -40.49 48.37 25.91
C LYS A 336 -41.40 47.75 26.98
N ARG A 337 -41.45 46.42 27.07
CA ARG A 337 -42.23 45.71 28.11
C ARG A 337 -41.73 46.04 29.51
N GLU A 338 -40.43 46.01 29.72
CA GLU A 338 -39.79 46.41 30.98
C GLU A 338 -40.15 47.85 31.35
N LEU A 339 -40.09 48.79 30.40
CA LEU A 339 -40.49 50.17 30.63
C LEU A 339 -41.99 50.28 30.97
N THR A 340 -42.87 49.54 30.29
CA THR A 340 -44.30 49.53 30.63
C THR A 340 -44.54 48.96 32.02
N LEU A 341 -43.83 47.89 32.40
CA LEU A 341 -43.92 47.30 33.73
C LEU A 341 -43.45 48.28 34.80
N GLN A 342 -42.30 48.93 34.60
CA GLN A 342 -41.80 49.99 35.48
C GLN A 342 -42.81 51.13 35.63
N ASN A 343 -43.44 51.58 34.54
CA ASN A 343 -44.46 52.63 34.62
C ASN A 343 -45.71 52.16 35.40
N THR A 344 -46.14 50.91 35.24
CA THR A 344 -47.26 50.36 36.01
C THR A 344 -46.92 50.15 37.48
N GLU A 345 -45.69 49.72 37.78
CA GLU A 345 -45.17 49.58 39.15
C GLU A 345 -45.15 50.95 39.84
N LEU A 346 -44.58 51.97 39.19
CA LEU A 346 -44.60 53.35 39.66
C LEU A 346 -46.04 53.86 39.89
N TYR A 347 -46.97 53.52 39.00
CA TYR A 347 -48.37 53.89 39.17
C TYR A 347 -49.02 53.21 40.38
N ILE A 348 -48.76 51.92 40.59
CA ILE A 348 -49.24 51.18 41.76
C ILE A 348 -48.62 51.75 43.03
N ASP A 349 -47.32 52.04 43.05
CA ASP A 349 -46.63 52.64 44.18
C ASP A 349 -47.21 54.02 44.52
N GLN A 350 -47.46 54.86 43.52
CA GLN A 350 -48.15 56.14 43.72
C GLN A 350 -49.55 55.94 44.32
N GLN A 351 -50.33 54.96 43.83
CA GLN A 351 -51.63 54.65 44.42
C GLN A 351 -51.52 54.16 45.87
N VAL A 352 -50.55 53.30 46.16
CA VAL A 352 -50.30 52.78 47.52
C VAL A 352 -49.89 53.92 48.44
N GLN A 353 -48.97 54.79 48.02
CA GLN A 353 -48.57 55.98 48.77
C GLN A 353 -49.75 56.92 49.01
N ALA A 354 -50.59 57.17 48.01
CA ALA A 354 -51.78 58.00 48.15
C ALA A 354 -52.82 57.40 49.12
N LYS A 355 -53.01 56.08 49.12
CA LYS A 355 -53.86 55.39 50.10
C LYS A 355 -53.25 55.46 51.50
N LEU A 356 -51.95 55.25 51.63
CA LEU A 356 -51.23 55.37 52.91
C LEU A 356 -51.30 56.79 53.47
N SER A 357 -51.14 57.83 52.63
CA SER A 357 -51.25 59.22 53.08
C SER A 357 -52.67 59.58 53.52
N LYS A 358 -53.70 59.08 52.82
CA LYS A 358 -55.10 59.22 53.24
C LYS A 358 -55.36 58.57 54.60
N LEU A 359 -54.95 57.30 54.77
CA LEU A 359 -55.08 56.60 56.05
C LEU A 359 -54.31 57.29 57.18
N ARG A 360 -53.10 57.81 56.91
CA ARG A 360 -52.34 58.61 57.88
C ARG A 360 -53.10 59.87 58.28
N PHE A 361 -53.64 60.61 57.31
CA PHE A 361 -54.44 61.80 57.59
C PHE A 361 -55.71 61.48 58.39
N GLU A 362 -56.42 60.41 58.05
CA GLU A 362 -57.59 59.95 58.82
C GLU A 362 -57.23 59.62 60.27
N ILE A 363 -56.12 58.92 60.50
CA ILE A 363 -55.61 58.62 61.84
C ILE A 363 -55.23 59.92 62.57
N GLU A 364 -54.52 60.84 61.93
CA GLU A 364 -54.17 62.15 62.52
C GLU A 364 -55.41 62.98 62.86
N GLN A 365 -56.42 62.97 62.00
CA GLN A 365 -57.69 63.64 62.26
C GLN A 365 -58.41 63.02 63.46
N GLN A 366 -58.50 61.69 63.53
CA GLN A 366 -59.07 60.98 64.68
C GLN A 366 -58.32 61.29 65.98
N LEU A 367 -56.97 61.35 65.93
CA LEU A 367 -56.15 61.73 67.07
C LEU A 367 -56.39 63.20 67.46
N MET A 368 -56.53 64.12 66.50
CA MET A 368 -56.85 65.52 66.76
C MET A 368 -58.23 65.68 67.41
N GLU A 369 -59.25 64.99 66.90
CA GLU A 369 -60.60 64.99 67.46
C GLU A 369 -60.61 64.40 68.88
N ARG A 370 -59.91 63.29 69.09
CA ARG A 370 -59.73 62.69 70.43
C ARG A 370 -58.99 63.65 71.37
N ASN A 371 -57.94 64.31 70.93
CA ASN A 371 -57.22 65.31 71.72
C ASN A 371 -58.09 66.52 72.07
N LYS A 372 -58.89 67.05 71.13
CA LYS A 372 -59.87 68.11 71.41
C LYS A 372 -60.89 67.67 72.46
N SER A 373 -61.41 66.45 72.33
CA SER A 373 -62.36 65.89 73.30
C SER A 373 -61.72 65.73 74.69
N LEU A 374 -60.47 65.26 74.76
CA LEU A 374 -59.70 65.17 76.00
C LEU A 374 -59.43 66.54 76.61
N GLN A 375 -59.10 67.55 75.80
CA GLN A 375 -58.88 68.92 76.28
C GLN A 375 -60.18 69.53 76.86
N ILE A 376 -61.33 69.29 76.24
CA ILE A 376 -62.64 69.71 76.78
C ILE A 376 -62.91 69.03 78.11
N LEU A 377 -62.65 67.72 78.21
CA LEU A 377 -62.82 66.97 79.45
C LEU A 377 -61.84 67.46 80.54
N GLU A 378 -60.61 67.79 80.18
CA GLU A 378 -59.60 68.32 81.10
C GLU A 378 -60.03 69.68 81.66
N ILE A 379 -60.52 70.60 80.81
CA ILE A 379 -61.07 71.89 81.27
C ILE A 379 -62.26 71.67 82.20
N ARG A 380 -63.20 70.79 81.83
CA ARG A 380 -64.36 70.48 82.68
C ARG A 380 -63.94 69.91 84.03
N ASN A 381 -62.97 69.00 84.05
CA ASN A 381 -62.45 68.41 85.28
C ASN A 381 -61.70 69.44 86.14
N GLN A 382 -60.98 70.39 85.51
CA GLN A 382 -60.37 71.52 86.22
C GLN A 382 -61.43 72.46 86.82
N GLU A 383 -62.52 72.74 86.10
CA GLU A 383 -63.65 73.53 86.62
C GLU A 383 -64.35 72.82 87.77
N GLU A 384 -64.64 71.52 87.66
CA GLU A 384 -65.21 70.72 88.74
C GLU A 384 -64.27 70.68 89.95
N SER A 385 -62.96 70.49 89.73
CA SER A 385 -61.96 70.54 90.80
C SER A 385 -61.93 71.90 91.50
N LYS A 386 -62.05 73.01 90.77
CA LYS A 386 -62.18 74.37 91.35
C LYS A 386 -63.47 74.53 92.15
N ARG A 387 -64.62 74.10 91.60
CA ARG A 387 -65.90 74.11 92.32
C ARG A 387 -65.85 73.31 93.61
N LEU A 388 -65.28 72.10 93.57
CA LEU A 388 -65.09 71.27 94.77
C LEU A 388 -64.14 71.94 95.78
N ALA A 389 -63.12 72.68 95.33
CA ALA A 389 -62.25 73.45 96.23
C ALA A 389 -62.99 74.63 96.89
N GLU A 390 -63.84 75.33 96.13
CA GLU A 390 -64.72 76.39 96.66
C GLU A 390 -65.73 75.82 97.67
N GLU A 391 -66.40 74.70 97.34
CA GLU A 391 -67.28 73.99 98.28
C GLU A 391 -66.54 73.55 99.54
N ARG A 392 -65.30 73.05 99.41
CA ARG A 392 -64.46 72.73 100.57
C ARG A 392 -64.17 73.96 101.42
N LEU A 393 -63.90 75.12 100.81
CA LEU A 393 -63.64 76.36 101.53
C LEU A 393 -64.90 76.86 102.28
N ILE A 394 -66.07 76.81 101.65
CA ILE A 394 -67.35 77.12 102.31
C ILE A 394 -67.60 76.14 103.45
N CYS A 395 -67.34 74.85 103.24
CA CYS A 395 -67.48 73.83 104.27
C CYS A 395 -66.50 74.07 105.44
N GLU A 396 -65.27 74.49 105.18
CA GLU A 396 -64.32 74.91 106.21
C GLU A 396 -64.78 76.18 106.94
N GLN A 397 -65.31 77.18 106.23
CA GLN A 397 -65.88 78.39 106.83
C GLN A 397 -67.06 78.05 107.76
N SER A 398 -68.02 77.25 107.29
CA SER A 398 -69.15 76.78 108.11
C SER A 398 -68.70 75.94 109.30
N LYS A 399 -67.62 75.16 109.15
CA LYS A 399 -66.99 74.43 110.26
C LYS A 399 -66.36 75.37 111.28
N MET A 400 -65.72 76.47 110.83
CA MET A 400 -65.19 77.51 111.72
C MET A 400 -66.30 78.28 112.44
N GLU A 401 -67.40 78.59 111.76
CA GLU A 401 -68.62 79.16 112.36
C GLU A 401 -69.22 78.21 113.40
N LEU A 402 -69.31 76.91 113.11
CA LEU A 402 -69.73 75.89 114.08
C LEU A 402 -68.80 75.83 115.29
N ILE A 403 -67.48 75.99 115.10
CA ILE A 403 -66.53 76.08 116.21
C ILE A 403 -66.79 77.34 117.05
N GLN A 404 -67.10 78.48 116.41
CA GLN A 404 -67.47 79.71 117.11
C GLN A 404 -68.79 79.58 117.87
N TYR A 405 -69.85 79.04 117.26
CA TYR A 405 -71.13 78.77 117.93
C TYR A 405 -70.95 77.79 119.08
N LYS A 406 -70.15 76.74 118.91
CA LYS A 406 -69.83 75.80 119.99
C LYS A 406 -69.09 76.47 121.15
N LYS A 407 -68.22 77.45 120.86
CA LYS A 407 -67.54 78.25 121.88
C LYS A 407 -68.50 79.20 122.61
N GLN A 408 -69.45 79.81 121.90
CA GLN A 408 -70.53 80.62 122.50
C GLN A 408 -71.48 79.76 123.36
N LEU A 409 -71.80 78.54 122.92
CA LEU A 409 -72.63 77.58 123.68
C LEU A 409 -71.95 77.19 125.00
N SER A 410 -70.63 76.96 124.99
CA SER A 410 -69.87 76.70 126.23
C SER A 410 -69.85 77.86 127.23
N GLN A 411 -70.18 79.08 126.77
CA GLN A 411 -70.23 80.28 127.61
C GLN A 411 -71.59 80.42 128.31
N VAL A 412 -72.67 80.01 127.65
CA VAL A 412 -74.05 79.97 128.20
C VAL A 412 -74.18 78.86 129.25
N ASP A 413 -73.57 77.69 129.00
CA ASP A 413 -73.58 76.56 129.95
C ASP A 413 -72.90 76.89 131.31
N SER A 414 -72.06 77.92 131.38
CA SER A 414 -71.41 78.35 132.64
C SER A 414 -72.27 79.27 133.51
N MET A 415 -73.28 79.91 132.91
CA MET A 415 -74.16 80.88 133.59
C MET A 415 -75.34 80.18 134.28
N ASP A 416 -75.81 79.06 133.72
CA ASP A 416 -76.88 78.24 134.29
C ASP A 416 -76.44 77.39 135.50
N TYR A 417 -75.14 77.10 135.65
CA TYR A 417 -74.60 76.29 136.75
C TYR A 417 -74.57 77.01 138.13
N MET A 418 -74.69 78.35 138.13
CA MET A 418 -74.74 79.17 139.36
C MET A 418 -76.18 79.38 139.85
N SER A 419 -77.17 79.51 138.95
CA SER A 419 -78.59 79.69 139.31
C SER A 419 -79.28 78.39 139.74
N ILE A 420 -78.85 77.23 139.25
CA ILE A 420 -79.45 75.92 139.58
C ILE A 420 -79.01 75.37 140.95
N ARG A 421 -77.95 75.95 141.55
CA ARG A 421 -77.42 75.52 142.86
C ARG A 421 -78.18 76.11 144.06
N GLU A 422 -78.81 77.26 143.89
CA GLU A 422 -79.60 77.93 144.95
C GLU A 422 -81.09 77.50 144.96
N GLU A 423 -81.61 76.98 143.84
CA GLU A 423 -83.02 76.55 143.71
C GLU A 423 -83.26 75.09 144.20
N ASN A 424 -82.22 74.25 144.25
CA ASN A 424 -82.33 72.81 144.59
C ASN A 424 -82.17 72.44 146.08
N ALA A 425 -81.96 73.41 146.98
CA ALA A 425 -81.92 73.15 148.42
C ALA A 425 -83.31 72.96 149.07
N ILE A 426 -84.39 73.32 148.34
CA ILE A 426 -85.78 73.31 148.84
C ILE A 426 -86.59 72.11 148.31
N LEU A 427 -86.10 71.37 147.30
CA LEU A 427 -86.64 70.07 146.89
C LEU A 427 -85.96 68.91 147.62
N LYS A 428 -85.85 69.08 148.93
CA LYS A 428 -85.78 68.02 149.92
C LYS A 428 -87.20 67.46 150.05
N SER A 429 -87.34 66.14 150.06
CA SER A 429 -88.52 65.44 150.61
C SER A 429 -89.71 65.17 149.67
N LYS A 430 -89.47 64.37 148.61
CA LYS A 430 -90.23 63.13 148.35
C LYS A 430 -89.79 62.47 147.03
N MET A 431 -89.25 61.25 147.15
CA MET A 431 -89.15 60.20 146.14
C MET A 431 -88.33 60.55 144.89
N ASP A 432 -87.08 60.14 144.70
CA ASP A 432 -86.41 58.87 145.00
C ASP A 432 -87.22 57.60 144.68
N GLU A 433 -86.51 56.69 144.01
CA GLU A 433 -86.86 55.35 143.52
C GLU A 433 -87.53 55.28 142.13
N ASN A 434 -86.94 54.72 141.06
CA ASN A 434 -85.68 53.98 140.83
C ASN A 434 -85.46 53.99 139.30
N LEU A 435 -84.48 54.69 138.70
CA LEU A 435 -83.09 54.30 138.45
C LEU A 435 -82.82 52.80 138.30
N THR A 436 -82.34 52.39 137.11
CA THR A 436 -80.99 51.79 136.90
C THR A 436 -80.85 51.42 135.40
N ASN A 437 -80.01 52.13 134.63
CA ASN A 437 -78.57 51.87 134.39
C ASN A 437 -78.35 50.70 133.39
N ARG A 438 -77.43 50.70 132.41
CA ARG A 438 -76.26 51.55 132.10
C ARG A 438 -75.63 51.05 130.77
N SER A 439 -74.93 51.95 130.08
CA SER A 439 -73.59 51.72 129.44
C SER A 439 -73.51 50.85 128.17
N GLN A 440 -72.65 51.05 127.18
CA GLN A 440 -71.71 52.10 126.72
C GLN A 440 -70.98 51.50 125.49
N LYS A 441 -70.37 52.35 124.63
CA LYS A 441 -69.29 52.06 123.63
C LYS A 441 -69.75 51.36 122.33
N SER A 442 -69.17 51.60 121.14
CA SER A 442 -68.17 52.54 120.63
C SER A 442 -68.03 52.33 119.12
N HIS A 443 -67.73 53.41 118.39
CA HIS A 443 -67.10 53.45 117.05
C HIS A 443 -67.84 52.85 115.84
N ILE A 444 -68.24 53.76 114.93
CA ILE A 444 -68.66 53.48 113.54
C ILE A 444 -67.59 54.05 112.60
N HIS A 445 -67.11 53.23 111.67
CA HIS A 445 -66.32 53.65 110.52
C HIS A 445 -67.00 53.23 109.22
N ARG A 446 -67.30 54.27 108.44
CA ARG A 446 -67.37 54.44 106.98
C ARG A 446 -68.19 53.48 106.11
N TYR A 447 -69.11 54.15 105.40
CA TYR A 447 -70.01 53.71 104.35
C TYR A 447 -69.30 53.20 103.08
N ASN A 448 -69.82 52.07 102.60
CA ASN A 448 -70.32 51.74 101.26
C ASN A 448 -69.72 52.38 99.99
N ASN A 449 -69.34 51.42 99.14
CA ASN A 449 -69.74 51.20 97.75
C ASN A 449 -68.94 51.82 96.59
N GLU A 450 -68.58 50.87 95.72
CA GLU A 450 -68.46 50.94 94.27
C GLU A 450 -67.17 51.55 93.71
N SER A 451 -66.21 50.67 93.46
CA SER A 451 -65.17 50.85 92.45
C SER A 451 -64.78 49.48 91.90
N GLY A 452 -65.16 49.23 90.65
CA GLY A 452 -64.72 48.10 89.85
C GLY A 452 -63.64 48.54 88.85
N SER A 453 -62.41 48.12 89.12
CA SER A 453 -61.24 48.02 88.25
C SER A 453 -60.18 47.41 89.18
N ASP A 454 -59.39 46.40 88.85
CA ASP A 454 -58.51 46.25 87.70
C ASP A 454 -57.82 44.88 87.92
N ASP A 455 -57.21 44.29 86.89
CA ASP A 455 -55.87 43.68 86.99
C ASP A 455 -55.50 42.95 85.69
N THR A 456 -54.52 43.53 85.02
CA THR A 456 -53.61 42.91 84.04
C THR A 456 -52.54 42.07 84.79
N PRO A 457 -51.48 41.43 84.21
CA PRO A 457 -50.97 41.39 82.83
C PRO A 457 -50.30 40.07 82.33
N ARG A 458 -49.87 40.07 81.04
CA ARG A 458 -48.67 39.42 80.41
C ARG A 458 -48.58 37.88 80.14
N LYS A 459 -48.44 37.61 78.82
CA LYS A 459 -47.43 36.80 78.07
C LYS A 459 -47.52 35.26 77.90
N LEU A 460 -47.50 34.89 76.60
CA LEU A 460 -46.79 33.82 75.84
C LEU A 460 -47.19 32.32 75.92
N ASP A 461 -47.32 31.78 74.69
CA ASP A 461 -47.05 30.44 74.13
C ASP A 461 -47.82 29.18 74.58
N SER A 462 -48.50 28.53 73.61
CA SER A 462 -48.41 27.07 73.31
C SER A 462 -49.54 26.56 72.38
N HIS A 463 -49.12 26.07 71.20
CA HIS A 463 -49.65 25.00 70.31
C HIS A 463 -51.05 24.37 70.51
N ILE A 464 -51.89 24.29 69.46
CA ILE A 464 -52.08 23.24 68.43
C ILE A 464 -52.64 21.89 68.94
N LEU A 465 -53.84 21.53 68.47
CA LEU A 465 -54.28 20.25 67.89
C LEU A 465 -55.69 20.54 67.31
N SER A 466 -56.14 20.19 66.11
CA SER A 466 -55.84 19.09 65.21
C SER A 466 -56.57 19.37 63.90
N ASP A 467 -55.88 19.66 62.78
CA ASP A 467 -56.51 19.53 61.44
C ASP A 467 -55.56 19.52 60.22
N GLN A 468 -54.23 19.43 60.41
CA GLN A 468 -53.28 19.48 59.28
C GLN A 468 -52.51 18.18 58.99
N LEU A 469 -52.75 17.10 59.74
CA LEU A 469 -52.01 15.84 59.59
C LEU A 469 -52.64 14.80 58.63
N LYS A 470 -53.80 15.09 58.04
CA LYS A 470 -54.44 14.20 57.05
C LYS A 470 -54.18 14.60 55.58
N LYS A 471 -53.79 15.85 55.31
CA LYS A 471 -53.50 16.33 53.94
C LYS A 471 -52.06 16.08 53.47
N VAL A 472 -51.13 15.81 54.39
CA VAL A 472 -49.71 15.62 54.05
C VAL A 472 -49.41 14.19 53.59
N PHE A 473 -50.11 13.17 54.12
CA PHE A 473 -49.91 11.78 53.69
C PHE A 473 -50.56 11.47 52.33
N ASP A 474 -51.69 12.08 52.00
CA ASP A 474 -52.37 11.85 50.72
C ASP A 474 -51.68 12.57 49.54
N SER A 475 -50.96 13.67 49.79
CA SER A 475 -50.24 14.41 48.72
C SER A 475 -48.95 13.71 48.28
N GLN A 476 -48.21 13.07 49.20
CA GLN A 476 -46.98 12.36 48.86
C GLN A 476 -47.22 11.02 48.15
N LEU A 477 -48.37 10.37 48.37
CA LEU A 477 -48.73 9.11 47.70
C LEU A 477 -49.25 9.34 46.27
N VAL A 478 -49.86 10.49 46.00
CA VAL A 478 -50.32 10.88 44.66
C VAL A 478 -49.14 11.32 43.79
N GLU A 479 -48.19 12.10 44.32
CA GLU A 479 -46.98 12.49 43.57
C GLU A 479 -46.11 11.29 43.20
N HIS A 480 -46.00 10.29 44.07
CA HIS A 480 -45.22 9.08 43.78
C HIS A 480 -45.90 8.15 42.76
N ARG A 481 -47.23 8.22 42.60
CA ARG A 481 -47.97 7.52 41.54
C ARG A 481 -47.82 8.22 40.20
N VAL A 482 -47.97 9.55 40.17
CA VAL A 482 -47.82 10.34 38.94
C VAL A 482 -46.39 10.22 38.40
N MET A 483 -45.35 10.30 39.25
CA MET A 483 -43.97 10.07 38.81
C MET A 483 -43.73 8.65 38.28
N ASN A 484 -44.38 7.62 38.85
CA ASN A 484 -44.22 6.25 38.35
C ASN A 484 -44.96 6.02 37.04
N GLU A 485 -46.11 6.65 36.82
CA GLU A 485 -46.82 6.64 35.54
C GLU A 485 -46.00 7.39 34.47
N GLU A 486 -45.44 8.56 34.79
CA GLU A 486 -44.54 9.30 33.89
C GLU A 486 -43.26 8.51 33.56
N LEU A 487 -42.72 7.74 34.51
CA LEU A 487 -41.53 6.90 34.30
C LEU A 487 -41.85 5.67 33.44
N VAL A 488 -43.05 5.09 33.57
CA VAL A 488 -43.54 4.03 32.68
C VAL A 488 -43.76 4.58 31.27
N ASP A 489 -44.37 5.76 31.14
CA ASP A 489 -44.59 6.43 29.86
C ASP A 489 -43.27 6.77 29.16
N LEU A 490 -42.30 7.32 29.89
CA LEU A 490 -40.95 7.57 29.39
C LEU A 490 -40.22 6.28 28.98
N LYS A 491 -40.38 5.17 29.73
CA LYS A 491 -39.82 3.87 29.34
C LYS A 491 -40.47 3.33 28.06
N THR A 492 -41.78 3.46 27.90
CA THR A 492 -42.46 3.09 26.64
C THR A 492 -42.06 4.00 25.48
N GLN A 493 -41.82 5.28 25.74
CA GLN A 493 -41.36 6.23 24.71
C GLN A 493 -39.92 5.95 24.27
N ILE A 494 -39.04 5.58 25.21
CA ILE A 494 -37.67 5.13 24.90
C ILE A 494 -37.69 3.82 24.11
N ALA A 495 -38.55 2.86 24.46
CA ALA A 495 -38.70 1.61 23.70
C ALA A 495 -39.25 1.86 22.28
N LEU A 496 -40.18 2.80 22.12
CA LEU A 496 -40.68 3.24 20.81
C LEU A 496 -39.60 3.95 19.99
N LEU A 497 -38.77 4.79 20.60
CA LEU A 497 -37.66 5.45 19.91
C LEU A 497 -36.58 4.46 19.49
N GLN A 498 -36.26 3.46 20.33
CA GLN A 498 -35.30 2.39 19.98
C GLN A 498 -35.81 1.51 18.84
N THR A 499 -37.11 1.21 18.80
CA THR A 499 -37.71 0.46 17.67
C THR A 499 -37.81 1.31 16.41
N GLN A 500 -38.08 2.61 16.51
CA GLN A 500 -38.02 3.55 15.38
C GLN A 500 -36.61 3.73 14.84
N GLU A 501 -35.59 3.78 15.69
CA GLU A 501 -34.19 3.87 15.26
C GLU A 501 -33.72 2.57 14.59
N GLY A 502 -34.17 1.42 15.09
CA GLY A 502 -33.99 0.11 14.46
C GLY A 502 -34.66 0.01 13.09
N MET A 503 -35.92 0.47 12.98
CA MET A 503 -36.63 0.54 11.70
C MET A 503 -36.02 1.58 10.75
N GLY A 504 -35.47 2.69 11.26
CA GLY A 504 -34.74 3.69 10.48
C GLY A 504 -33.50 3.10 9.84
N LYS A 505 -32.67 2.37 10.61
CA LYS A 505 -31.50 1.65 10.10
C LYS A 505 -31.90 0.54 9.11
N MET A 506 -33.01 -0.15 9.35
CA MET A 506 -33.53 -1.17 8.43
C MET A 506 -34.05 -0.55 7.12
N ASN A 507 -34.74 0.60 7.19
CA ASN A 507 -35.23 1.34 6.04
C ASN A 507 -34.10 1.98 5.24
N GLU A 508 -33.05 2.46 5.90
CA GLU A 508 -31.85 2.97 5.24
C GLU A 508 -31.13 1.83 4.50
N ASN A 509 -31.04 0.65 5.11
CA ASN A 509 -30.45 -0.54 4.48
C ASN A 509 -31.33 -1.07 3.33
N LEU A 510 -32.66 -1.04 3.47
CA LEU A 510 -33.61 -1.35 2.39
C LEU A 510 -33.53 -0.32 1.25
N LEU A 511 -33.38 0.96 1.56
CA LEU A 511 -33.21 2.02 0.57
C LEU A 511 -31.88 1.88 -0.17
N LEU A 512 -30.81 1.52 0.54
CA LEU A 512 -29.51 1.25 -0.06
C LEU A 512 -29.56 0.01 -0.96
N LYS A 513 -30.25 -1.06 -0.52
CA LYS A 513 -30.50 -2.24 -1.35
C LYS A 513 -31.39 -1.92 -2.56
N SER A 514 -32.43 -1.09 -2.40
CA SER A 514 -33.27 -0.63 -3.51
C SER A 514 -32.45 0.16 -4.51
N LYS A 515 -31.62 1.13 -4.07
CA LYS A 515 -30.72 1.88 -4.95
C LYS A 515 -29.72 0.97 -5.67
N ASN A 516 -29.21 -0.05 -5.00
CA ASN A 516 -28.33 -1.03 -5.62
C ASN A 516 -29.06 -1.91 -6.64
N ILE A 517 -30.31 -2.29 -6.38
CA ILE A 517 -31.16 -3.02 -7.33
C ILE A 517 -31.51 -2.12 -8.52
N ASP A 518 -31.85 -0.86 -8.29
CA ASP A 518 -32.14 0.12 -9.35
C ASP A 518 -30.90 0.38 -10.20
N TYR A 519 -29.73 0.50 -9.58
CA TYR A 519 -28.44 0.61 -10.27
C TYR A 519 -28.14 -0.64 -11.12
N LEU A 520 -28.31 -1.85 -10.55
CA LEU A 520 -28.13 -3.10 -11.29
C LEU A 520 -29.16 -3.25 -12.42
N SER A 521 -30.41 -2.82 -12.21
CA SER A 521 -31.45 -2.82 -13.24
C SER A 521 -31.12 -1.84 -14.37
N HIS A 522 -30.60 -0.65 -14.05
CA HIS A 522 -30.15 0.32 -15.05
C HIS A 522 -28.95 -0.19 -15.84
N VAL A 523 -28.00 -0.87 -15.18
CA VAL A 523 -26.85 -1.49 -15.84
C VAL A 523 -27.27 -2.66 -16.73
N LEU A 524 -28.27 -3.45 -16.31
CA LEU A 524 -28.82 -4.57 -17.09
C LEU A 524 -29.65 -4.09 -18.29
N VAL A 525 -30.50 -3.06 -18.11
CA VAL A 525 -31.26 -2.44 -19.21
C VAL A 525 -30.32 -1.76 -20.21
N GLN A 526 -29.25 -1.11 -19.74
CA GLN A 526 -28.20 -0.55 -20.61
C GLN A 526 -27.36 -1.63 -21.32
N SER A 527 -27.41 -2.90 -20.91
CA SER A 527 -26.72 -4.00 -21.59
C SER A 527 -27.63 -4.80 -22.53
N GLU A 528 -28.95 -4.75 -22.37
CA GLU A 528 -29.91 -5.32 -23.34
C GLU A 528 -30.15 -4.40 -24.55
N ASP A 529 -30.09 -3.07 -24.40
CA ASP A 529 -30.31 -2.12 -25.51
C ASP A 529 -29.08 -1.86 -26.40
N VAL A 530 -27.92 -2.50 -26.13
CA VAL A 530 -26.64 -2.26 -26.84
C VAL A 530 -26.15 -3.52 -27.58
N GLN A 531 -27.08 -4.35 -28.07
CA GLN A 531 -26.69 -5.53 -28.85
C GLN A 531 -26.33 -5.20 -30.32
N ASP A 532 -26.53 -3.95 -30.78
CA ASP A 532 -26.24 -3.56 -32.17
C ASP A 532 -25.65 -2.14 -32.29
N TYR A 533 -24.60 -1.78 -31.55
CA TYR A 533 -23.59 -0.78 -31.96
C TYR A 533 -22.56 -0.57 -30.85
N TYR A 534 -21.30 -1.01 -31.04
CA TYR A 534 -20.20 -0.66 -30.13
C TYR A 534 -19.42 0.56 -30.66
N PRO A 535 -19.39 1.69 -29.93
CA PRO A 535 -18.34 2.69 -30.08
C PRO A 535 -17.20 2.44 -29.07
N SER A 536 -15.99 2.71 -29.54
CA SER A 536 -14.67 2.47 -28.92
C SER A 536 -14.39 3.21 -27.59
N THR A 537 -15.40 3.77 -26.93
CA THR A 537 -15.25 4.63 -25.74
C THR A 537 -15.40 3.88 -24.42
N LEU A 538 -16.09 2.73 -24.37
CA LEU A 538 -16.22 1.94 -23.14
C LEU A 538 -14.90 1.30 -22.68
N SER A 539 -14.04 0.88 -23.62
CA SER A 539 -12.77 0.22 -23.27
C SER A 539 -11.77 1.17 -22.61
N SER A 540 -11.86 2.48 -22.87
CA SER A 540 -10.97 3.47 -22.26
C SER A 540 -11.38 3.74 -20.82
N ASN A 541 -12.69 3.91 -20.56
CA ASN A 541 -13.21 4.16 -19.21
C ASN A 541 -13.06 2.94 -18.30
N TYR A 542 -13.17 1.73 -18.83
CA TYR A 542 -12.98 0.50 -18.04
C TYR A 542 -11.51 0.31 -17.61
N ASN A 543 -10.56 0.59 -18.50
CA ASN A 543 -9.14 0.54 -18.17
C ASN A 543 -8.75 1.64 -17.18
N GLN A 544 -9.30 2.85 -17.33
CA GLN A 544 -9.08 3.95 -16.39
C GLN A 544 -9.67 3.65 -15.00
N PHE A 545 -10.86 3.05 -14.92
CA PHE A 545 -11.44 2.59 -13.66
C PHE A 545 -10.60 1.49 -13.00
N ILE A 546 -10.06 0.55 -13.77
CA ILE A 546 -9.17 -0.50 -13.25
C ILE A 546 -7.87 0.12 -12.72
N ASP A 547 -7.30 1.08 -13.42
CA ASP A 547 -6.05 1.71 -13.01
C ASP A 547 -6.24 2.62 -11.80
N ASP A 548 -7.36 3.34 -11.71
CA ASP A 548 -7.78 4.10 -10.52
C ASP A 548 -8.06 3.17 -9.33
N ALA A 549 -8.72 2.02 -9.55
CA ALA A 549 -8.97 1.04 -8.51
C ALA A 549 -7.68 0.40 -7.99
N LYS A 550 -6.72 0.09 -8.88
CA LYS A 550 -5.39 -0.40 -8.50
C LYS A 550 -4.59 0.64 -7.72
N LEU A 551 -4.64 1.90 -8.15
CA LEU A 551 -4.00 3.01 -7.42
C LEU A 551 -4.60 3.15 -6.03
N ARG A 552 -5.93 3.08 -5.92
CA ARG A 552 -6.62 3.18 -4.63
C ARG A 552 -6.33 2.01 -3.70
N MET A 553 -6.25 0.79 -4.21
CA MET A 553 -5.82 -0.37 -3.42
C MET A 553 -4.39 -0.17 -2.88
N LEU A 554 -3.48 0.33 -3.71
CA LEU A 554 -2.09 0.54 -3.32
C LEU A 554 -1.93 1.69 -2.31
N GLU A 555 -2.83 2.67 -2.32
CA GLU A 555 -2.94 3.68 -1.25
C GLU A 555 -3.46 3.08 0.06
N LEU A 556 -4.50 2.24 -0.01
CA LEU A 556 -5.06 1.58 1.17
C LEU A 556 -4.06 0.63 1.83
N ASP A 557 -3.26 -0.09 1.04
CA ASP A 557 -2.17 -0.93 1.57
C ASP A 557 -1.15 -0.09 2.34
N LYS A 558 -0.76 1.08 1.79
CA LYS A 558 0.15 2.03 2.48
C LYS A 558 -0.47 2.68 3.72
N GLU A 559 -1.79 2.85 3.75
CA GLU A 559 -2.50 3.33 4.94
C GLU A 559 -2.56 2.22 6.00
N ALA A 560 -2.81 0.97 5.60
CA ALA A 560 -2.78 -0.19 6.48
C ALA A 560 -1.39 -0.39 7.11
N ASP A 561 -0.32 -0.31 6.32
CA ASP A 561 1.06 -0.38 6.82
C ASP A 561 1.36 0.71 7.87
N ARG A 562 0.90 1.94 7.61
CA ARG A 562 1.05 3.06 8.56
C ARG A 562 0.26 2.85 9.84
N VAL A 563 -0.95 2.32 9.75
CA VAL A 563 -1.76 1.98 10.92
C VAL A 563 -1.10 0.86 11.72
N GLU A 564 -0.52 -0.15 11.05
CA GLU A 564 0.21 -1.22 11.72
C GLU A 564 1.48 -0.70 12.42
N GLU A 565 2.22 0.22 11.78
CA GLU A 565 3.36 0.89 12.39
C GLU A 565 2.96 1.70 13.62
N TYR A 566 1.89 2.50 13.54
CA TYR A 566 1.35 3.22 14.70
C TYR A 566 0.87 2.27 15.81
N PHE A 567 0.31 1.12 15.46
CA PHE A 567 -0.11 0.11 16.42
C PHE A 567 1.09 -0.55 17.10
N ARG A 568 2.17 -0.88 16.37
CA ARG A 568 3.42 -1.37 16.96
C ARG A 568 4.04 -0.33 17.88
N ASP A 569 4.09 0.94 17.47
CA ASP A 569 4.58 2.04 18.31
C ASP A 569 3.71 2.24 19.57
N TYR A 570 2.40 2.08 19.44
CA TYR A 570 1.50 2.10 20.59
C TYR A 570 1.77 0.91 21.52
N GLN A 571 1.94 -0.31 20.99
CA GLN A 571 2.31 -1.49 21.78
C GLN A 571 3.65 -1.31 22.48
N HIS A 572 4.67 -0.80 21.79
CA HIS A 572 5.96 -0.50 22.41
C HIS A 572 5.85 0.55 23.53
N ARG A 573 5.07 1.61 23.32
CA ARG A 573 4.82 2.64 24.35
C ARG A 573 4.04 2.11 25.54
N THR A 574 3.05 1.25 25.33
CA THR A 574 2.27 0.63 26.41
C THR A 574 3.11 -0.38 27.19
N LEU A 575 3.87 -1.23 26.52
CA LEU A 575 4.82 -2.16 27.17
C LEU A 575 5.90 -1.42 27.96
N ASN A 576 6.43 -0.32 27.42
CA ASN A 576 7.38 0.52 28.14
C ASN A 576 6.74 1.25 29.33
N LYS A 577 5.47 1.70 29.23
CA LYS A 577 4.73 2.24 30.38
C LYS A 577 4.48 1.18 31.45
N VAL A 578 4.14 -0.05 31.08
CA VAL A 578 3.96 -1.17 32.03
C VAL A 578 5.28 -1.50 32.73
N ASN A 579 6.40 -1.52 32.00
CA ASN A 579 7.74 -1.72 32.58
C ASN A 579 8.17 -0.57 33.50
N TYR A 580 7.82 0.68 33.18
CA TYR A 580 8.06 1.83 34.06
C TYR A 580 7.23 1.77 35.33
N VAL A 581 5.95 1.35 35.25
CA VAL A 581 5.07 1.18 36.41
C VAL A 581 5.56 0.05 37.33
N GLN A 582 6.05 -1.06 36.76
CA GLN A 582 6.65 -2.15 37.53
C GLN A 582 7.98 -1.76 38.21
N GLN A 583 8.80 -0.90 37.58
CA GLN A 583 10.01 -0.37 38.21
C GLN A 583 9.71 0.68 39.30
N SER A 584 8.65 1.49 39.16
CA SER A 584 8.23 2.42 40.21
C SER A 584 7.58 1.71 41.40
N ASP A 585 6.79 0.66 41.17
CA ASP A 585 6.23 -0.18 42.24
C ASP A 585 7.32 -0.98 42.97
N GLY A 586 8.35 -1.45 42.25
CA GLY A 586 9.53 -2.08 42.87
C GLY A 586 10.33 -1.11 43.75
N LYS A 587 10.48 0.15 43.35
CA LYS A 587 11.14 1.19 44.17
C LYS A 587 10.29 1.62 45.37
N HIS A 588 8.96 1.69 45.23
CA HIS A 588 8.07 1.94 46.35
C HIS A 588 8.04 0.78 47.35
N LYS A 589 8.14 -0.46 46.89
CA LYS A 589 8.22 -1.64 47.77
C LYS A 589 9.53 -1.68 48.59
N ILE A 590 10.66 -1.30 47.99
CA ILE A 590 11.95 -1.17 48.69
C ILE A 590 11.94 -0.01 49.69
N LEU A 591 11.26 1.11 49.37
CA LEU A 591 11.09 2.23 50.31
C LEU A 591 10.17 1.87 51.49
N ILE A 592 9.14 1.05 51.27
CA ILE A 592 8.23 0.60 52.33
C ILE A 592 8.89 -0.48 53.22
N GLU A 593 9.67 -1.41 52.65
CA GLU A 593 10.41 -2.40 53.44
C GLU A 593 11.51 -1.75 54.30
N ASN A 594 12.17 -0.69 53.82
CA ASN A 594 13.15 0.06 54.61
C ASN A 594 12.53 0.93 55.71
N PHE A 595 11.26 1.33 55.57
CA PHE A 595 10.54 2.12 56.60
C PHE A 595 9.92 1.24 57.70
N ILE A 596 9.78 -0.07 57.48
CA ILE A 596 9.24 -1.03 58.46
C ILE A 596 10.36 -1.70 59.28
N CYS A 597 11.62 -1.62 58.83
CA CYS A 597 12.79 -2.14 59.53
C CYS A 597 13.64 -1.07 60.27
N SER A 598 13.14 0.16 60.41
CA SER A 598 13.69 1.21 61.28
C SER A 598 12.68 1.55 62.38
#